data_AF-A0A0S7ZYM6-F1
#
_entry.id   AF-A0A0S7ZYM6-F1
#
_cell.length_a   1.000
_cell.length_b   1.000
_cell.length_c   1.000
_cell.angle_alpha   90.00
_cell.angle_beta   90.00
_cell.angle_gamma   90.00
#
_symmetry.space_group_name_H-M   'P 1'
#
loop_
_entity.id
_entity.type
_entity.pdbx_description
1 polymer ?
#
loop_
_entity_poly.entity_id
_entity_poly.type
_entity_poly.pdbx_seq_one_letter_code
_entity_poly.pdbx_strand_id
1 'polypeptide(L)'
;MNPNNRDSEIVAAFQRYLASNDAGEIDAFSLQELRSVDEQLGERDINAGYRIAIQNKISDLKLKETRKYECKLRAMNLLVGILIGFVIAGLVGGLFSG
;
A
#
# COMPACT_ATOMS: atom_id res chain seq x y z
N MET A 1 19.57 4.53 -16.90
CA MET A 1 19.43 5.48 -15.77
C MET A 1 20.29 4.95 -14.63
N ASN A 2 21.24 5.75 -14.13
CA ASN A 2 22.14 5.34 -13.05
C ASN A 2 21.36 5.36 -11.72
N PRO A 3 21.25 4.24 -10.97
CA PRO A 3 20.41 4.15 -9.76
C PRO A 3 20.70 5.26 -8.73
N ASN A 4 21.96 5.65 -8.58
CA ASN A 4 22.41 6.68 -7.64
C ASN A 4 21.74 8.07 -7.78
N ASN A 5 21.20 8.41 -8.96
CA ASN A 5 20.57 9.71 -9.18
C ASN A 5 19.13 9.78 -8.65
N ARG A 6 18.41 8.65 -8.63
CA ARG A 6 17.02 8.62 -8.13
C ARG A 6 16.96 8.58 -6.62
N ASP A 7 17.91 7.90 -6.00
CA ASP A 7 17.94 7.75 -4.54
C ASP A 7 18.25 9.09 -3.86
N SER A 8 19.15 9.88 -4.45
CA SER A 8 19.44 11.25 -3.99
C SER A 8 18.28 12.23 -4.22
N GLU A 9 17.51 12.06 -5.29
CA GLU A 9 16.31 12.85 -5.57
C GLU A 9 15.20 12.59 -4.56
N ILE A 10 14.99 11.32 -4.17
CA ILE A 10 14.05 10.94 -3.12
C ILE A 10 14.46 11.56 -1.79
N VAL A 11 15.72 11.43 -1.38
CA VAL A 11 16.20 12.06 -0.14
C VAL A 11 15.99 13.58 -0.16
N ALA A 12 16.30 14.24 -1.28
CA ALA A 12 16.09 15.68 -1.43
C ALA A 12 14.61 16.08 -1.38
N ALA A 13 13.70 15.27 -1.92
CA ALA A 13 12.26 15.51 -1.84
C ALA A 13 11.74 15.35 -0.40
N PHE A 14 12.21 14.35 0.35
CA PHE A 14 11.85 14.21 1.77
C PHE A 14 12.44 15.31 2.66
N GLN A 15 13.63 15.82 2.34
CA GLN A 15 14.18 17.01 2.99
C GLN A 15 13.34 18.26 2.70
N ARG A 16 12.91 18.45 1.44
CA ARG A 16 11.99 19.53 1.06
C ARG A 16 10.63 19.41 1.74
N TYR A 17 10.09 18.20 1.85
CA TYR A 17 8.87 17.93 2.61
C TYR A 17 9.01 18.33 4.08
N LEU A 18 10.13 18.00 4.73
CA LEU A 18 10.35 18.41 6.12
C LEU A 18 10.45 19.93 6.28
N ALA A 19 10.97 20.64 5.28
CA ALA A 19 11.10 22.10 5.32
C ALA A 19 9.79 22.84 4.96
N SER A 20 8.99 22.30 4.04
CA SER A 20 7.78 22.93 3.49
C SER A 20 6.47 22.37 4.04
N ASN A 21 6.51 21.18 4.63
CA ASN A 21 5.36 20.37 5.04
C ASN A 21 4.36 20.07 3.90
N ASP A 22 4.81 20.15 2.63
CA ASP A 22 4.00 19.86 1.45
C ASP A 22 4.06 18.37 1.09
N ALA A 23 2.97 17.64 1.38
CA ALA A 23 2.87 16.21 1.07
C ALA A 23 2.93 15.90 -0.45
N GLY A 24 2.67 16.90 -1.31
CA GLY A 24 2.77 16.75 -2.76
C GLY A 24 4.17 16.39 -3.25
N GLU A 25 5.21 16.82 -2.54
CA GLU A 25 6.62 16.52 -2.85
C GLU A 25 6.97 15.03 -2.68
N ILE A 26 6.21 14.29 -1.86
CA ILE A 26 6.48 12.88 -1.54
C ILE A 26 5.39 11.91 -2.00
N ASP A 27 4.30 12.41 -2.57
CA ASP A 27 3.15 11.61 -3.02
C ASP A 27 3.41 10.86 -4.34
N ALA A 28 4.35 11.34 -5.15
CA ALA A 28 4.70 10.72 -6.42
C ALA A 28 5.50 9.41 -6.26
N PHE A 29 6.06 9.14 -5.07
CA PHE A 29 6.94 7.99 -4.87
C PHE A 29 6.18 6.72 -4.49
N SER A 30 6.56 5.62 -5.12
CA SER A 30 6.00 4.29 -4.86
C SER A 30 6.65 3.59 -3.67
N LEU A 31 5.95 2.60 -3.10
CA LEU A 31 6.46 1.79 -1.99
C LEU A 31 7.81 1.12 -2.32
N GLN A 32 7.99 0.67 -3.56
CA GLN A 32 9.18 -0.06 -3.99
C GLN A 32 10.41 0.86 -4.06
N GLU A 33 10.23 2.09 -4.55
CA GLU A 33 11.30 3.10 -4.61
C GLU A 33 11.72 3.53 -3.21
N LEU A 34 10.77 3.78 -2.32
CA LEU A 34 11.06 4.18 -0.94
C LEU A 34 11.79 3.08 -0.16
N ARG A 35 11.45 1.80 -0.39
CA ARG A 35 12.17 0.66 0.21
C ARG A 35 13.59 0.53 -0.30
N SER A 36 13.79 0.68 -1.62
CA SER A 36 15.14 0.66 -2.22
C SER A 36 16.03 1.72 -1.58
N VAL A 37 15.50 2.92 -1.36
CA VAL A 37 16.23 4.02 -0.72
C VAL A 37 16.49 3.74 0.77
N ASP A 38 15.51 3.24 1.53
CA ASP A 38 15.72 2.90 2.96
C ASP A 38 16.77 1.78 3.14
N GLU A 39 16.78 0.78 2.25
CA GLU A 39 17.77 -0.30 2.24
C GLU A 39 19.17 0.20 1.87
N GLN A 40 19.28 1.13 0.91
CA GLN A 40 20.56 1.72 0.50
C GLN A 40 21.13 2.71 1.52
N LEU A 41 20.28 3.50 2.18
CA LEU A 41 20.71 4.41 3.26
C LEU A 41 21.30 3.62 4.44
N GLY A 42 20.83 2.39 4.64
CA GLY A 42 21.33 1.49 5.68
C GLY A 42 21.28 2.12 7.08
N GLU A 43 22.27 1.82 7.92
CA GLU A 43 22.38 2.39 9.26
C GLU A 43 23.10 3.75 9.31
N ARG A 44 23.62 4.25 8.18
CA ARG A 44 24.52 5.42 8.16
C ARG A 44 23.88 6.70 8.70
N ASP A 45 22.55 6.77 8.73
CA ASP A 45 21.79 7.93 9.22
C ASP A 45 20.47 7.52 9.91
N ILE A 46 20.55 6.60 10.89
CA ILE A 46 19.38 6.15 11.67
C ILE A 46 18.59 7.31 12.32
N ASN A 47 19.26 8.42 12.67
CA ASN A 47 18.67 9.57 13.38
C ASN A 47 18.31 10.76 12.47
N ALA A 48 18.43 10.64 11.15
CA ALA A 48 18.09 11.74 10.29
C ALA A 48 16.56 11.82 10.09
N GLY A 49 15.96 12.97 10.39
CA GLY A 49 14.50 13.16 10.34
C GLY A 49 13.86 12.79 9.00
N TYR A 50 14.60 12.89 7.89
CA TYR A 50 14.12 12.50 6.56
C TYR A 50 13.91 10.98 6.43
N ARG A 51 14.74 10.17 7.11
CA ARG A 51 14.59 8.71 7.11
C ARG A 51 13.33 8.28 7.86
N ILE A 52 13.06 8.91 9.00
CA ILE A 52 11.81 8.69 9.76
C ILE A 52 10.60 9.04 8.88
N ALA A 53 10.67 10.15 8.13
CA ALA A 53 9.61 10.52 7.19
C ALA A 53 9.41 9.47 6.07
N ILE A 54 10.50 8.93 5.50
CA ILE A 54 10.46 7.83 4.52
C ILE A 54 9.79 6.59 5.12
N GLN A 55 10.20 6.16 6.32
CA GLN A 55 9.63 4.98 6.99
C GLN A 55 8.15 5.15 7.36
N ASN A 56 7.75 6.36 7.77
CA ASN A 56 6.35 6.68 8.02
C ASN A 56 5.53 6.60 6.72
N LYS A 57 6.06 7.12 5.60
CA LYS A 57 5.40 7.03 4.29
C LYS A 57 5.29 5.57 3.81
N ILE A 58 6.34 4.77 3.96
CA ILE A 58 6.33 3.32 3.69
C ILE A 58 5.23 2.63 4.52
N SER A 59 5.12 2.96 5.80
CA SER A 59 4.12 2.36 6.69
C SER A 59 2.69 2.75 6.30
N ASP A 60 2.44 4.02 5.95
CA ASP A 60 1.14 4.48 5.46
C ASP A 60 0.74 3.79 4.14
N LEU A 61 1.68 3.67 3.20
CA LEU A 61 1.46 2.97 1.93
C LEU A 61 1.16 1.48 2.15
N LYS A 62 1.90 0.79 3.03
CA LYS A 62 1.61 -0.60 3.42
C LYS A 62 0.21 -0.73 4.02
N LEU A 63 -0.16 0.15 4.97
CA LEU A 63 -1.48 0.12 5.60
C LEU A 63 -2.61 0.38 4.60
N LYS A 64 -2.42 1.27 3.62
CA LYS A 64 -3.38 1.50 2.53
C LYS A 64 -3.53 0.28 1.64
N GLU A 65 -2.43 -0.39 1.33
CA GLU A 65 -2.44 -1.59 0.51
C GLU A 65 -3.15 -2.76 1.23
N THR A 66 -2.81 -3.02 2.49
CA THR A 66 -3.47 -4.04 3.32
C THR A 66 -4.98 -3.79 3.43
N ARG A 67 -5.40 -2.53 3.67
CA ARG A 67 -6.83 -2.18 3.70
C ARG A 67 -7.55 -2.44 2.38
N LYS A 68 -6.91 -2.17 1.24
CA LYS A 68 -7.47 -2.50 -0.08
C LYS A 68 -7.64 -4.01 -0.25
N TYR A 69 -6.68 -4.81 0.20
CA TYR A 69 -6.77 -6.27 0.16
C TYR A 69 -7.89 -6.81 1.04
N GLU A 70 -8.04 -6.31 2.27
CA GLU A 70 -9.11 -6.74 3.18
C GLU A 70 -10.51 -6.40 2.66
N CYS A 71 -10.71 -5.20 2.11
CA CYS A 71 -11.97 -4.82 1.47
C CYS A 71 -12.32 -5.74 0.30
N LYS A 72 -11.33 -6.10 -0.52
CA LYS A 72 -11.52 -6.99 -1.67
C LYS A 72 -11.88 -8.41 -1.23
N LEU A 73 -11.23 -8.94 -0.19
CA LEU A 73 -11.54 -10.25 0.38
C LEU A 73 -12.95 -10.30 0.98
N ARG A 74 -13.37 -9.26 1.69
CA ARG A 74 -14.73 -9.18 2.25
C ARG A 74 -15.80 -9.10 1.15
N ALA A 75 -15.55 -8.33 0.10
CA ALA A 75 -16.45 -8.25 -1.05
C ALA A 75 -16.53 -9.60 -1.80
N MET A 76 -15.40 -10.29 -1.96
CA MET A 76 -15.35 -11.59 -2.62
C MET A 76 -16.05 -12.69 -1.80
N ASN A 77 -15.86 -12.72 -0.47
CA ASN A 77 -16.57 -13.66 0.40
C ASN A 77 -18.09 -13.42 0.41
N LEU A 78 -18.54 -12.16 0.34
CA LEU A 78 -19.96 -11.84 0.23
C LEU A 78 -20.55 -12.38 -1.09
N LEU A 79 -19.85 -12.17 -2.21
CA LEU A 79 -20.28 -12.68 -3.53
C LEU A 79 -20.36 -14.21 -3.57
N VAL A 80 -19.36 -14.90 -3.01
CA VAL A 80 -19.36 -16.37 -2.92
C VAL A 80 -20.52 -16.87 -2.05
N GLY A 81 -20.79 -16.21 -0.92
CA GLY A 81 -21.92 -16.56 -0.05
C GLY A 81 -23.28 -16.42 -0.74
N ILE A 82 -23.47 -15.36 -1.53
CA ILE A 82 -24.69 -15.13 -2.32
C ILE A 82 -24.87 -16.23 -3.38
N LEU A 83 -23.82 -16.58 -4.11
CA LEU A 83 -23.85 -17.64 -5.13
C LEU A 83 -24.24 -18.99 -4.53
N ILE A 84 -23.66 -19.38 -3.41
CA ILE A 84 -24.00 -20.63 -2.72
C ILE A 84 -25.47 -20.61 -2.27
N GLY A 85 -25.96 -19.48 -1.74
CA GLY A 85 -27.35 -19.32 -1.37
C GLY A 85 -28.33 -19.55 -2.52
N PHE A 86 -28.04 -19.01 -3.71
CA PHE A 86 -28.85 -19.23 -4.91
C PHE A 86 -28.85 -20.69 -5.37
N VAL A 87 -27.70 -21.38 -5.31
CA VAL A 87 -27.60 -22.79 -5.68
C VAL A 87 -28.45 -23.66 -4.76
N ILE A 88 -28.37 -23.44 -3.44
CA ILE A 88 -29.18 -24.21 -2.47
C ILE A 88 -30.67 -23.91 -2.65
N ALA A 89 -31.05 -22.64 -2.82
CA ALA A 89 -32.44 -22.26 -3.03
C ALA A 89 -33.01 -22.85 -4.33
N GLY A 90 -32.24 -22.89 -5.41
CA GLY A 90 -32.63 -23.50 -6.68
C GLY A 90 -32.82 -25.02 -6.57
N LEU A 91 -31.93 -25.71 -5.87
CA LEU A 91 -32.04 -27.15 -5.63
C LEU A 91 -33.27 -27.50 -4.77
N VAL A 92 -33.48 -26.76 -3.68
CA VAL A 92 -34.64 -26.94 -2.79
C VAL A 92 -35.93 -26.63 -3.55
N GLY A 93 -36.01 -25.51 -4.25
CA GLY A 93 -37.19 -25.13 -5.03
C GLY A 93 -37.52 -26.14 -6.13
N GLY A 94 -36.52 -26.69 -6.82
CA GLY A 94 -36.71 -27.73 -7.82
C GLY A 94 -37.16 -29.08 -7.24
N LEU A 95 -36.72 -29.41 -6.01
CA LEU A 95 -37.05 -30.68 -5.35
C LEU A 95 -38.46 -30.68 -4.73
N PHE A 96 -38.98 -29.53 -4.31
CA PHE A 96 -40.33 -29.38 -3.74
C PHE A 96 -41.39 -28.98 -4.79
N SER A 97 -40.99 -28.69 -6.03
CA SER A 97 -41.89 -28.31 -7.13
C SER A 97 -42.13 -29.43 -8.16
N GLY A 98 -41.56 -30.62 -7.95
CA GLY A 98 -41.81 -31.83 -8.74
C GLY A 98 -42.58 -32.86 -7.92
#